data_AF-A0A358ENK4-F1
#
_entry.id   AF-A0A358ENK4-F1
#
_cell.length_a   1.000
_cell.length_b   1.000
_cell.length_c   1.000
_cell.angle_alpha   90.00
_cell.angle_beta   90.00
_cell.angle_gamma   90.00
#
_symmetry.space_group_name_H-M   'P 1'
#
loop_
_entity.id
_entity.type
_entity.pdbx_description
1 polymer ?
#
loop_
_entity_poly.entity_id
_entity_poly.type
_entity_poly.pdbx_seq_one_letter_code
_entity_poly.pdbx_strand_id
1 'polypeptide(L)'
;EKAEKGDTVMATSTRLFQGRVVADSDRKKGESLLASTPVVVLSAILGRTPTLEEYRYAVKGIKLTQFAPPKSSITAKPGHLLTY
;
A
#
# COMPACT_ATOMS: atom_id res chain seq x y z
N GLU A 1 11.72 0.44 14.83
CA GLU A 1 10.52 -0.41 14.81
C GLU A 1 10.45 -1.14 13.47
N LYS A 2 11.21 -2.24 13.32
CA LYS A 2 11.17 -3.11 12.14
C LYS A 2 10.54 -4.42 12.59
N ALA A 3 9.77 -5.07 11.72
CA ALA A 3 9.18 -6.37 12.04
C ALA A 3 10.26 -7.45 12.17
N GLU A 4 9.91 -8.57 12.81
CA GLU A 4 10.85 -9.66 13.01
C GLU A 4 11.29 -10.29 11.68
N LYS A 5 12.51 -10.82 11.65
CA LYS A 5 13.11 -11.33 10.42
C LYS A 5 12.32 -12.54 9.92
N GLY A 6 11.93 -12.55 8.64
CA GLY A 6 11.16 -13.63 8.02
C GLY A 6 9.64 -13.54 8.18
N ASP A 7 9.13 -12.49 8.81
CA ASP A 7 7.69 -12.25 8.94
C ASP A 7 7.04 -11.76 7.64
N THR A 8 5.73 -11.96 7.56
CA THR A 8 4.89 -11.41 6.50
C THR A 8 4.11 -10.22 7.06
N VAL A 9 4.33 -9.02 6.51
CA VAL A 9 3.75 -7.77 7.01
C VAL A 9 2.91 -7.10 5.93
N MET A 10 1.76 -6.54 6.32
CA MET A 10 0.95 -5.66 5.47
C MET A 10 1.20 -4.20 5.81
N ALA A 11 1.41 -3.34 4.82
CA ALA A 11 1.68 -1.92 5.02
C ALA A 11 0.98 -1.02 3.98
N THR A 12 0.68 0.22 4.35
CA THR A 12 0.12 1.27 3.48
C THR A 12 1.22 2.17 2.86
N SER A 13 2.45 1.66 2.74
CA SER A 13 3.61 2.43 2.26
C SER A 13 3.56 2.67 0.74
N THR A 14 4.17 3.75 0.24
CA THR A 14 4.26 4.00 -1.20
C THR A 14 5.34 3.17 -1.89
N ARG A 15 6.29 2.61 -1.14
CA ARG A 15 7.37 1.76 -1.65
C ARG A 15 7.67 0.64 -0.66
N LEU A 16 7.75 -0.59 -1.18
CA LEU A 16 8.18 -1.79 -0.47
C LEU A 16 9.45 -2.30 -1.14
N PHE A 17 10.59 -1.79 -0.69
CA PHE A 17 11.88 -2.37 -1.06
C PHE A 17 12.18 -3.53 -0.13
N GLN A 18 12.82 -4.59 -0.64
CA GLN A 18 13.33 -5.68 0.18
C GLN A 18 14.18 -5.12 1.33
N GLY A 19 13.93 -5.56 2.56
CA GLY A 19 14.65 -5.07 3.75
C GLY A 19 14.15 -3.74 4.35
N ARG A 20 13.15 -3.07 3.72
CA ARG A 20 12.61 -1.80 4.23
C ARG A 20 11.71 -2.00 5.45
N VAL A 21 10.76 -2.93 5.36
CA VAL A 21 9.76 -3.18 6.41
C VAL A 21 10.10 -4.45 7.19
N VAL A 22 10.51 -5.50 6.48
CA VAL A 22 10.96 -6.77 7.06
C VAL A 22 12.30 -7.14 6.43
N ALA A 23 13.24 -7.60 7.26
CA ALA A 23 14.49 -8.18 6.78
C ALA A 23 14.34 -9.70 6.62
N ASP A 24 15.12 -10.28 5.71
CA ASP A 24 15.18 -11.74 5.55
C ASP A 24 15.78 -12.39 6.80
N SER A 25 15.27 -13.58 7.12
CA SER A 25 15.90 -14.50 8.08
C SER A 25 16.72 -15.55 7.33
N ASP A 26 17.58 -16.28 8.04
CA ASP A 26 18.38 -17.36 7.45
C ASP A 26 17.52 -18.50 6.88
N ARG A 27 16.25 -18.60 7.29
CA ARG A 27 15.32 -19.67 6.88
C ARG A 27 14.17 -19.22 5.99
N LYS A 28 13.76 -17.95 6.07
CA LYS A 28 12.58 -17.42 5.40
C LYS A 28 12.79 -15.97 4.98
N LYS A 29 12.40 -15.64 3.75
CA LYS A 29 12.39 -14.26 3.25
C LYS A 29 11.31 -13.44 3.96
N GLY A 30 11.65 -12.20 4.33
CA GLY A 30 10.70 -11.26 4.90
C GLY A 30 9.79 -10.73 3.80
N GLU A 31 8.48 -10.92 3.95
CA GLU A 31 7.50 -10.53 2.93
C GLU A 31 6.80 -9.24 3.35
N SER A 32 6.72 -8.29 2.41
CA SER A 32 5.99 -7.04 2.63
C SER A 32 4.91 -6.92 1.57
N LEU A 33 3.66 -6.87 2.03
CA LEU A 33 2.47 -6.75 1.20
C LEU A 33 1.95 -5.31 1.24
N LEU A 34 1.74 -4.73 0.07
CA LEU A 34 1.10 -3.42 -0.04
C LEU A 34 -0.42 -3.61 0.02
N ALA A 35 -1.06 -2.95 0.97
CA ALA A 35 -2.50 -3.03 1.14
C ALA A 35 -3.11 -1.66 1.42
N SER A 36 -4.42 -1.53 1.16
CA SER A 36 -5.18 -0.34 1.50
C SER A 36 -5.39 -0.24 3.01
N THR A 37 -5.60 0.98 3.52
CA THR A 37 -5.80 1.23 4.96
C THR A 37 -6.88 0.34 5.58
N PRO A 38 -8.07 0.15 4.98
CA PRO A 38 -9.09 -0.71 5.58
C PRO A 38 -8.67 -2.19 5.63
N VAL A 39 -7.92 -2.66 4.63
CA VAL A 39 -7.40 -4.04 4.62
C VAL A 39 -6.34 -4.24 5.70
N VAL A 40 -5.41 -3.30 5.86
CA VAL A 40 -4.39 -3.39 6.92
C VAL A 40 -5.04 -3.39 8.31
N VAL A 41 -6.04 -2.55 8.54
CA VAL A 41 -6.77 -2.52 9.82
C VAL A 41 -7.50 -3.83 10.07
N LEU A 42 -8.22 -4.36 9.07
CA LEU A 42 -8.91 -5.65 9.20
C LEU A 42 -7.94 -6.81 9.47
N SER A 43 -6.81 -6.85 8.76
CA SER A 43 -5.78 -7.87 8.96
C SER A 43 -5.14 -7.78 10.34
N ALA A 44 -4.95 -6.57 10.87
CA ALA A 44 -4.42 -6.37 12.22
C ALA A 44 -5.39 -6.88 13.31
N ILE A 45 -6.70 -6.78 13.08
CA ILE A 45 -7.73 -7.29 14.00
C ILE A 45 -7.86 -8.82 13.89
N LEU A 46 -7.88 -9.35 12.65
CA LEU A 46 -8.16 -10.77 12.40
C LEU A 46 -6.91 -11.67 12.49
N GLY A 47 -5.71 -11.11 12.41
CA GLY A 47 -4.45 -11.86 12.34
C GLY A 47 -4.24 -12.64 11.04
N ARG A 48 -5.07 -12.39 10.03
CA ARG A 48 -5.04 -13.05 8.70
C ARG A 48 -5.51 -12.09 7.61
N THR A 49 -5.29 -12.47 6.35
CA THR A 49 -5.89 -11.77 5.22
C THR A 49 -7.43 -11.88 5.28
N PRO A 50 -8.18 -10.76 5.26
CA PRO A 50 -9.63 -10.79 5.22
C PRO A 50 -10.13 -11.33 3.88
N THR A 51 -11.32 -11.92 3.88
CA THR A 51 -12.01 -12.25 2.63
C THR A 51 -12.57 -10.99 1.98
N LEU A 52 -12.87 -11.06 0.69
CA LEU A 52 -13.44 -9.93 -0.03
C LEU A 52 -14.84 -9.54 0.51
N GLU A 53 -15.59 -10.49 1.06
CA GLU A 53 -16.88 -10.24 1.69
C GLU A 53 -16.74 -9.49 3.01
N GLU A 54 -15.82 -9.92 3.88
CA GLU A 54 -15.48 -9.23 5.13
C GLU A 54 -15.04 -7.79 4.86
N TYR A 55 -14.19 -7.60 3.86
CA TYR A 55 -13.77 -6.27 3.43
C TYR A 55 -14.95 -5.41 2.99
N ARG A 56 -15.82 -5.91 2.09
CA ARG A 56 -16.98 -5.15 1.60
C ARG A 56 -17.95 -4.77 2.71
N TYR A 57 -18.16 -5.65 3.68
CA TYR A 57 -18.99 -5.36 4.84
C TYR A 57 -18.34 -4.28 5.72
N ALA A 58 -17.05 -4.40 6.00
CA ALA A 58 -16.32 -3.47 6.86
C ALA A 58 -16.20 -2.05 6.27
N VAL A 59 -16.13 -1.92 4.94
CA VAL A 59 -16.09 -0.61 4.28
C VAL A 59 -17.47 -0.02 3.99
N LYS A 60 -18.55 -0.76 4.27
CA LYS A 60 -19.92 -0.29 4.03
C LYS A 60 -20.22 0.91 4.93
N GLY A 61 -20.49 2.06 4.31
CA GLY A 61 -20.76 3.32 5.01
C GLY A 61 -19.53 4.19 5.28
N ILE A 62 -18.31 3.72 4.93
CA ILE A 62 -17.11 4.54 4.99
C ILE A 62 -17.00 5.37 3.70
N LYS A 63 -16.96 6.70 3.82
CA LYS A 63 -16.63 7.58 2.68
C LYS A 63 -15.13 7.52 2.41
N LEU A 64 -14.72 6.60 1.53
CA LEU A 64 -13.35 6.56 1.04
C LEU A 64 -13.05 7.83 0.22
N THR A 65 -11.81 8.32 0.29
CA THR A 65 -11.38 9.49 -0.47
C THR A 65 -11.46 9.19 -1.97
N GLN A 66 -12.42 9.82 -2.64
CA GLN A 66 -12.57 9.75 -4.08
C GLN A 66 -11.73 10.86 -4.71
N PHE A 67 -10.42 10.70 -4.69
CA PHE A 67 -9.55 11.62 -5.42
C PHE A 67 -9.75 11.38 -6.93
N ALA A 68 -10.41 12.33 -7.59
CA ALA A 68 -10.49 12.39 -9.04
C ALA A 68 -9.58 13.52 -9.51
N PRO A 69 -8.49 13.24 -10.25
CA PRO A 69 -7.65 14.30 -10.79
C PRO A 69 -8.49 15.20 -11.72
N PRO A 70 -8.27 16.52 -11.71
CA PRO A 70 -8.96 17.42 -12.62
C PRO A 70 -8.64 17.05 -14.07
N LYS A 71 -9.68 16.99 -14.92
CA LYS A 71 -9.57 16.63 -16.34
C LYS A 71 -8.80 17.67 -17.18
N SER A 72 -8.59 18.87 -16.63
CA SER A 72 -7.78 19.92 -17.24
C SER A 72 -6.29 19.62 -17.03
N SER A 73 -5.67 19.04 -18.06
CA SER A 73 -4.22 18.94 -18.34
C SER A 73 -3.26 19.16 -17.16
N ILE A 74 -2.77 18.05 -16.58
CA ILE A 74 -1.53 18.05 -15.77
C ILE A 74 -0.31 18.00 -16.71
N THR A 75 -0.39 18.66 -17.87
CA THR A 75 0.70 18.70 -18.83
C THR A 75 1.44 20.01 -18.62
N ALA A 76 2.52 19.97 -17.84
CA ALA A 76 3.52 21.03 -17.93
C ALA A 76 4.08 20.99 -19.35
N LYS A 77 3.94 22.06 -20.13
CA LYS A 77 4.62 22.19 -21.42
C LYS A 77 6.12 21.97 -21.16
N PRO A 78 6.82 21.07 -21.87
CA PRO A 78 8.26 20.94 -21.69
C PRO A 78 8.91 22.28 -22.03
N GLY A 79 9.52 22.92 -21.03
CA GLY A 79 10.14 24.25 -21.14
C GLY A 79 11.44 24.30 -21.96
N HIS A 80 11.74 23.25 -22.74
CA HIS A 80 12.95 23.13 -23.54
C HIS A 80 12.61 22.88 -25.02
N LEU A 81 11.68 23.67 -25.56
CA LEU A 81 11.55 23.85 -27.02
C LEU A 81 11.97 25.27 -27.40
N LEU A 82 13.05 25.77 -26.78
CA LEU A 82 13.78 26.94 -27.27
C LEU A 82 14.83 26.45 -28.27
N THR A 83 14.49 26.65 -29.54
CA THR A 83 15.38 26.99 -30.67
C THR A 83 16.70 26.23 -30.81
N TYR A 84 16.77 25.43 -31.87
CA TYR A 84 17.98 25.33 -32.70
C TYR A 84 17.57 25.56 -34.16
#